data_AF-A0A7K1ARK7-F1
#
_entry.id   AF-A0A7K1ARK7-F1
#
_cell.length_a   1.000
_cell.length_b   1.000
_cell.length_c   1.000
_cell.angle_alpha   90.00
_cell.angle_beta   90.00
_cell.angle_gamma   90.00
#
_symmetry.space_group_name_H-M   'P 1'
#
loop_
_entity.id
_entity.type
_entity.pdbx_description
1 polymer ?
#
loop_
_entity_poly.entity_id
_entity_poly.type
_entity_poly.pdbx_seq_one_letter_code
_entity_poly.pdbx_strand_id
1 'polypeptide(L)' 'MNSKKVVALGGGHGLAATLTGLRTFTHDITAIVTVADNGGSSGRLREEFPIMPPGDLRMALAALCSDDEWGRSWAEIM' A
#
# COMPACT_ATOMS: atom_id res chain seq x y z
N MET A 1 -0.45 9.87 25.60
CA MET A 1 -1.77 9.76 24.96
C MET A 1 -1.81 8.46 24.19
N ASN A 2 -2.88 7.67 24.28
CA ASN A 2 -2.99 6.40 23.58
C ASN A 2 -3.26 6.68 22.09
N SER A 3 -2.31 6.33 21.21
CA SER A 3 -2.49 6.50 19.76
C SER A 3 -3.67 5.64 19.29
N LYS A 4 -4.52 6.18 18.42
CA LYS A 4 -5.66 5.43 17.87
C LYS A 4 -5.13 4.39 16.89
N LYS A 5 -5.40 3.10 17.15
CA LYS A 5 -5.07 2.02 16.22
C LYS A 5 -6.11 1.94 15.12
N VAL A 6 -5.68 1.91 13.86
CA VAL A 6 -6.57 1.85 12.70
C VAL A 6 -6.19 0.67 11.83
N VAL A 7 -7.19 -0.12 11.43
CA VAL A 7 -7.04 -1.19 10.44
C VAL A 7 -7.83 -0.80 9.20
N ALA A 8 -7.17 -0.74 8.05
CA ALA A 8 -7.79 -0.47 6.75
C ALA A 8 -7.70 -1.71 5.85
N LEU A 9 -8.81 -2.09 5.22
CA LEU A 9 -8.89 -3.26 4.34
C LEU A 9 -9.26 -2.81 2.93
N GLY A 10 -8.55 -3.31 1.92
CA GLY A 10 -8.86 -2.98 0.52
C GLY A 10 -7.76 -3.30 -0.47
N GLY A 11 -7.72 -2.54 -1.56
CA GLY A 11 -6.70 -2.62 -2.62
C GLY A 11 -6.72 -1.35 -3.47
N GLY A 12 -5.87 -1.32 -4.48
CA GLY A 12 -5.84 -0.27 -5.47
C GLY A 12 -5.57 1.15 -4.94
N HIS A 13 -5.90 2.11 -5.78
CA HIS A 13 -5.76 3.55 -5.52
C HIS A 13 -6.62 4.03 -4.34
N GLY A 14 -7.80 3.41 -4.12
CA GLY A 14 -8.70 3.77 -3.03
C GLY A 14 -8.09 3.51 -1.66
N LEU A 15 -7.49 2.33 -1.47
CA LEU A 15 -6.77 2.04 -0.23
C LEU A 15 -5.55 2.96 -0.08
N ALA A 16 -4.76 3.17 -1.14
CA ALA A 16 -3.59 4.04 -1.08
C ALA A 16 -3.95 5.48 -0.63
N ALA A 17 -4.98 6.09 -1.23
CA ALA A 17 -5.44 7.43 -0.84
C ALA A 17 -5.94 7.46 0.63
N THR A 18 -6.63 6.41 1.06
CA THR A 18 -7.11 6.28 2.44
C THR A 18 -5.95 6.21 3.43
N LEU A 19 -4.92 5.41 3.13
CA LEU A 19 -3.73 5.26 3.99
C LEU A 19 -2.95 6.59 4.09
N THR A 20 -2.75 7.29 2.97
CA THR A 20 -2.10 8.61 2.96
C THR A 20 -2.85 9.61 3.85
N GLY A 21 -4.18 9.64 3.78
CA GLY A 21 -5.00 10.49 4.65
C GLY A 21 -4.90 10.10 6.13
N LEU A 22 -4.99 8.80 6.44
CA LEU A 22 -4.94 8.28 7.81
C LEU A 22 -3.64 8.62 8.55
N ARG A 23 -2.52 8.75 7.83
CA ARG A 23 -1.23 9.15 8.41
C ARG A 23 -1.24 10.53 9.06
N THR A 24 -2.17 11.40 8.66
CA THR A 24 -2.37 12.71 9.31
C THR A 24 -3.09 12.60 10.66
N PHE A 25 -3.72 11.45 10.94
CA PHE A 25 -4.51 11.19 12.14
C PHE A 25 -3.79 10.28 13.15
N THR A 26 -3.05 9.27 12.68
CA THR A 26 -2.33 8.31 13.52
C THR A 26 -1.16 7.67 12.79
N HIS A 27 -0.15 7.23 13.54
CA HIS A 27 0.95 6.40 13.02
C HIS A 27 0.74 4.89 13.26
N ASP A 28 -0.29 4.51 14.03
CA ASP A 28 -0.60 3.10 14.33
C ASP A 28 -1.64 2.59 13.32
N ILE A 29 -1.18 2.35 12.09
CA ILE A 29 -1.99 1.91 10.95
C ILE A 29 -1.57 0.52 10.52
N THR A 30 -2.54 -0.39 10.38
CA THR A 30 -2.38 -1.69 9.72
C THR A 30 -3.19 -1.71 8.44
N ALA A 31 -2.56 -2.03 7.32
CA ALA A 31 -3.23 -2.23 6.04
C ALA A 31 -3.36 -3.74 5.74
N ILE A 32 -4.58 -4.21 5.47
CA ILE A 32 -4.85 -5.54 4.92
C ILE A 32 -5.14 -5.35 3.44
N VAL A 33 -4.21 -5.80 2.60
CA VAL A 33 -4.22 -5.53 1.16
C VAL A 33 -4.62 -6.78 0.38
N THR A 34 -5.57 -6.64 -0.53
CA THR A 34 -5.94 -7.71 -1.46
C THR A 34 -4.83 -8.01 -2.45
N VAL A 35 -4.62 -9.29 -2.74
CA VAL A 35 -3.68 -9.80 -3.75
C VAL A 35 -4.42 -10.61 -4.82
N ALA A 36 -5.74 -10.38 -4.91
CA ALA A 36 -6.60 -11.08 -5.86
C ALA A 36 -6.50 -10.51 -7.28
N ASP A 37 -5.97 -9.30 -7.45
CA ASP A 37 -6.01 -8.58 -8.73
C ASP A 37 -5.29 -9.32 -9.86
N ASN A 38 -5.95 -9.48 -11.00
CA ASN A 38 -5.47 -10.25 -12.15
C ASN A 38 -5.51 -9.45 -13.46
N GLY A 39 -5.78 -8.14 -13.39
CA GLY A 39 -5.75 -7.25 -14.55
C GLY A 39 -4.39 -6.61 -14.83
N GLY A 40 -4.19 -6.10 -16.04
CA GLY A 40 -3.06 -5.23 -16.40
C GLY A 40 -1.67 -5.86 -16.23
N SER A 41 -0.72 -5.10 -15.65
CA SER A 41 0.64 -5.59 -15.38
C SER A 41 0.66 -6.70 -14.33
N SER A 42 -0.24 -6.68 -13.36
CA SER A 42 -0.42 -7.71 -12.34
C SER A 42 -0.83 -9.06 -12.96
N GLY A 43 -1.69 -9.03 -13.98
CA GLY A 43 -2.06 -10.22 -14.76
C GLY A 43 -0.87 -10.83 -15.50
N ARG A 44 -0.10 -10.00 -16.24
CA ARG A 44 1.09 -10.47 -16.97
C ARG A 44 2.15 -11.07 -16.04
N LEU A 45 2.42 -10.42 -14.90
CA LEU A 45 3.39 -10.94 -13.93
C LEU A 45 2.94 -12.26 -13.30
N ARG A 46 1.63 -12.46 -13.09
CA ARG A 46 1.09 -13.75 -12.61
C ARG A 46 1.21 -14.87 -13.65
N GLU A 47 1.12 -14.54 -14.93
CA GLU A 47 1.29 -15.50 -16.03
C GLU A 47 2.77 -15.88 -16.21
N GLU A 48 3.68 -14.92 -16.06
CA GLU A 48 5.12 -15.12 -16.25
C GLU A 48 5.83 -15.70 -15.01
N PHE A 49 5.34 -15.42 -13.80
CA PHE A 49 5.98 -15.80 -12.55
C PHE A 49 4.99 -16.44 -11.57
N PRO A 50 5.37 -17.50 -10.82
CA PRO A 50 4.52 -18.13 -9.80
C PRO A 50 4.51 -17.30 -8.50
N ILE A 51 4.13 -16.03 -8.60
CA ILE A 51 4.10 -15.06 -7.49
C ILE A 51 2.71 -14.44 -7.34
N MET A 52 2.44 -13.89 -6.16
CA MET A 52 1.28 -13.03 -5.97
C MET A 52 1.52 -11.67 -6.65
N PRO A 53 0.48 -11.07 -7.25
CA PRO A 53 0.62 -9.82 -7.99
C PRO A 53 0.96 -8.69 -7.01
N PRO A 54 2.08 -7.98 -7.20
CA PRO A 54 2.60 -7.07 -6.19
C PRO A 54 1.94 -5.69 -6.24
N GLY A 55 1.12 -5.38 -7.25
CA GLY A 55 0.68 -4.02 -7.57
C GLY A 55 0.00 -3.29 -6.40
N ASP A 56 -1.03 -3.90 -5.82
CA ASP A 56 -1.78 -3.30 -4.71
C ASP A 56 -0.95 -3.19 -3.43
N LEU A 57 -0.15 -4.22 -3.12
CA LEU A 57 0.74 -4.22 -1.96
C LEU A 57 1.79 -3.11 -2.08
N ARG A 58 2.39 -2.96 -3.26
CA ARG A 58 3.36 -1.90 -3.58
C ARG A 58 2.76 -0.51 -3.38
N MET A 59 1.53 -0.28 -3.86
CA MET A 59 0.85 1.00 -3.66
C MET A 59 0.56 1.29 -2.17
N ALA A 60 0.15 0.28 -1.41
CA ALA A 60 -0.09 0.43 0.03
C ALA A 60 1.20 0.75 0.80
N LEU A 61 2.33 0.11 0.43
CA LEU A 61 3.65 0.39 1.00
C LEU A 61 4.10 1.83 0.70
N ALA A 62 3.98 2.27 -0.56
CA ALA A 62 4.31 3.63 -0.97
C ALA A 62 3.49 4.69 -0.21
N ALA A 63 2.20 4.44 0.00
CA ALA A 63 1.34 5.35 0.78
C ALA A 63 1.77 5.46 2.26
N LEU A 64 2.36 4.39 2.82
CA LEU A 64 2.78 4.31 4.22
C LEU A 64 4.24 4.71 4.49
N CYS A 65 5.06 4.92 3.45
CA CYS A 65 6.43 5.44 3.57
C CYS A 65 6.48 6.76 4.35
N SER A 66 7.50 6.97 5.19
CA SER A 66 7.69 8.23 5.93
C SER A 66 7.71 9.45 5.00
N ASP A 67 7.36 10.61 5.56
CA ASP A 67 7.37 11.88 4.80
C ASP A 67 8.72 12.62 4.89
N ASP A 68 9.77 11.90 5.32
CA ASP A 68 11.15 12.37 5.25
C ASP A 68 11.75 12.08 3.86
N GLU A 69 12.93 12.63 3.60
CA GLU A 69 13.64 12.45 2.33
C GLU A 69 13.78 10.96 1.96
N TRP A 70 14.16 10.13 2.93
CA TRP A 70 14.32 8.70 2.75
C TRP A 70 13.02 8.00 2.37
N GLY A 71 11.94 8.26 3.10
CA GLY A 71 10.64 7.66 2.83
C GLY A 71 10.06 8.09 1.50
N ARG A 72 10.23 9.36 1.12
CA ARG A 72 9.84 9.86 -0.20
C ARG A 72 10.62 9.17 -1.33
N SER A 73 11.94 8.99 -1.18
CA SER A 73 12.73 8.24 -2.15
C SER A 73 12.23 6.80 -2.33
N TRP A 74 11.88 6.11 -1.23
CA TRP A 74 11.32 4.75 -1.33
C TRP A 74 9.93 4.73 -1.96
N ALA A 75 9.09 5.73 -1.68
CA ALA A 75 7.78 5.84 -2.30
C ALA A 75 7.84 6.06 -3.81
N GLU A 76 8.87 6.77 -4.31
CA GLU A 76 9.10 6.98 -5.74
C GLU A 76 9.63 5.74 -6.47
N ILE A 77 10.48 4.96 -5.80
CA ILE A 77 11.04 3.71 -6.37
C ILE A 77 9.96 2.64 -6.51
N MET A 78 9.04 2.58 -5.55
CA MET A 78 7.96 1.60 -5.54
C MET A 78 6.97 1.88 -6.65
#